data_AF-A0AAP8QFW9-F1
#
_entry.id   AF-A0AAP8QFW9-F1
#
_cell.length_a   1.000
_cell.length_b   1.000
_cell.length_c   1.000
_cell.angle_alpha   90.00
_cell.angle_beta   90.00
_cell.angle_gamma   90.00
#
_symmetry.space_group_name_H-M   'P 1'
#
loop_
_entity.id
_entity.type
_entity.pdbx_description
1 polymer ?
#
loop_
_entity_poly.entity_id
_entity_poly.type
_entity_poly.pdbx_seq_one_letter_code
_entity_poly.pdbx_strand_id
1 'polypeptide(L)'
;MKRFVAMFSAFVLLCGIILPSAAFAKIAESENVESFETDFLSDEPNEEGLYVKQGTKVVNSIVLTRTANDEVGTVIKKIEDLYDLDGDYINTKITATEFTNNFDTGVAESKVYEEELNQKKAIRNKTKTLLNEENDQEVKKNVEEVFADVDMSSIESKPEKGIDYKKLEFVDKEMKKFETKRQLAKSSGKATCKGGSVDCAGAYDTYYNYDRTTGKFTVQALSANAHEYVKLKGSTLGSSKNASSLSKFQKQADEFESFIIDYMDYDFYEDTFEWFVALMGLAGLVLGYGTGPAGWVAICVFYAGAYSTFQTLTSKGYATLKRLNYSENAAKYNQNCRELLRYKNWEDVKTSLVDGY
;
A
#
# COMPACT_ATOMS: atom_id res chain seq x y z
N MET A 1 21.37 -54.16 -39.66
CA MET A 1 21.71 -53.18 -38.61
C MET A 1 22.34 -51.87 -39.11
N LYS A 2 23.15 -51.82 -40.18
CA LYS A 2 23.78 -50.55 -40.65
C LYS A 2 22.85 -49.54 -41.35
N ARG A 3 21.66 -49.94 -41.82
CA ARG A 3 20.70 -49.03 -42.48
C ARG A 3 19.70 -48.34 -41.53
N PHE A 4 19.47 -48.90 -40.34
CA PHE A 4 18.59 -48.28 -39.34
C PHE A 4 19.29 -47.21 -38.50
N VAL A 5 20.60 -47.34 -38.29
CA VAL A 5 21.38 -46.36 -37.52
C VAL A 5 21.57 -45.04 -38.30
N ALA A 6 21.70 -45.11 -39.62
CA ALA A 6 21.84 -43.91 -40.47
C ALA A 6 20.55 -43.08 -40.54
N MET A 7 19.38 -43.71 -40.48
CA MET A 7 18.09 -43.02 -40.55
C MET A 7 17.74 -42.32 -39.22
N PHE A 8 18.16 -42.89 -38.08
CA PHE A 8 18.02 -42.26 -36.77
C PHE A 8 19.00 -41.08 -36.58
N SER A 9 20.20 -41.18 -37.16
CA SER A 9 21.21 -40.11 -37.11
C SER A 9 20.81 -38.88 -37.95
N ALA A 10 20.10 -39.09 -39.07
CA ALA A 10 19.61 -37.99 -39.91
C ALA A 10 18.40 -37.26 -39.30
N PHE A 11 17.55 -37.94 -38.51
CA PHE A 11 16.40 -37.32 -37.84
C PHE A 11 16.84 -36.46 -36.63
N VAL A 12 17.85 -36.91 -35.88
CA VAL A 12 18.42 -36.13 -34.77
C VAL A 12 19.19 -34.89 -35.24
N LEU A 13 19.82 -34.95 -36.43
CA LEU A 13 20.46 -33.78 -37.05
C LEU A 13 19.46 -32.79 -37.66
N LEU A 14 18.24 -33.20 -38.03
CA LEU A 14 17.19 -32.29 -38.50
C LEU A 14 16.43 -31.60 -37.34
N CYS A 15 16.37 -32.21 -36.16
CA CYS A 15 15.89 -31.56 -34.93
C CYS A 15 16.96 -30.67 -34.26
N GLY A 16 18.20 -30.70 -34.77
CA GLY A 16 19.32 -29.88 -34.33
C GLY A 16 19.46 -28.54 -35.06
N ILE A 17 18.50 -28.17 -35.91
CA ILE A 17 18.30 -26.75 -36.23
C ILE A 17 17.71 -26.15 -34.95
N ILE A 18 18.62 -25.68 -34.10
CA ILE A 18 18.36 -24.56 -33.20
C ILE A 18 17.83 -23.46 -34.11
N LEU A 19 16.51 -23.42 -34.31
CA LEU A 19 15.84 -22.15 -34.38
C LEU A 19 16.40 -21.42 -33.15
N PRO A 20 17.05 -20.26 -33.29
CA PRO A 20 17.11 -19.37 -32.15
C PRO A 20 15.69 -19.37 -31.64
N SER A 21 15.46 -19.81 -30.40
CA SER A 21 14.21 -19.48 -29.74
C SER A 21 14.13 -17.98 -29.97
N ALA A 22 13.29 -17.55 -30.90
CA ALA A 22 12.86 -16.18 -30.93
C ALA A 22 12.48 -15.98 -29.47
N ALA A 23 13.26 -15.16 -28.76
CA ALA A 23 12.95 -14.77 -27.42
C ALA A 23 11.63 -14.03 -27.62
N PHE A 24 10.52 -14.79 -27.58
CA PHE A 24 9.20 -14.25 -27.53
C PHE A 24 9.26 -13.47 -26.24
N ALA A 25 9.36 -12.14 -26.39
CA ALA A 25 9.17 -11.21 -25.30
C ALA A 25 7.99 -11.75 -24.51
N LYS A 26 8.22 -12.10 -23.24
CA LYS A 26 7.18 -12.69 -22.40
C LYS A 26 6.22 -11.56 -22.05
N ILE A 27 5.32 -11.26 -22.99
CA ILE A 27 4.29 -10.24 -22.80
C ILE A 27 3.29 -10.84 -21.81
N ALA A 28 3.22 -10.27 -20.62
CA ALA A 28 2.24 -10.63 -19.61
C ALA A 28 1.29 -9.46 -19.43
N GLU A 29 -0.01 -9.72 -19.61
CA GLU A 29 -1.06 -8.74 -19.40
C GLU A 29 -1.98 -9.20 -18.25
N SER A 30 -2.47 -8.25 -17.47
CA SER A 30 -3.46 -8.49 -16.43
C SER A 30 -4.40 -7.31 -16.31
N GLU A 31 -5.67 -7.58 -16.08
CA GLU A 31 -6.70 -6.60 -15.78
C GLU A 31 -7.29 -6.92 -14.40
N ASN A 32 -7.44 -5.89 -13.57
CA ASN A 32 -8.11 -5.98 -12.28
C ASN A 32 -9.22 -4.92 -12.23
N VAL A 33 -10.43 -5.34 -11.90
CA VAL A 33 -11.59 -4.47 -11.68
C VAL A 33 -11.92 -4.50 -10.20
N GLU A 34 -12.09 -3.34 -9.59
CA GLU A 34 -12.33 -3.23 -8.15
C GLU A 34 -13.43 -2.22 -7.84
N SER A 35 -14.25 -2.55 -6.83
CA SER A 35 -15.19 -1.63 -6.20
C SER A 35 -15.10 -1.77 -4.68
N PHE A 36 -14.80 -0.68 -3.97
CA PHE A 36 -14.65 -0.70 -2.51
C PHE A 36 -14.99 0.65 -1.86
N GLU A 37 -15.24 0.64 -0.56
CA GLU A 37 -15.45 1.84 0.26
C GLU A 37 -14.29 1.97 1.25
N THR A 38 -13.82 3.19 1.48
CA THR A 38 -12.75 3.47 2.44
C THR A 38 -12.82 4.90 2.98
N ASP A 39 -11.93 5.23 3.91
CA ASP A 39 -11.85 6.56 4.49
C ASP A 39 -11.37 7.59 3.47
N PHE A 40 -12.01 8.76 3.50
CA PHE A 40 -11.53 9.97 2.84
C PHE A 40 -10.80 10.82 3.90
N LEU A 41 -9.46 10.71 3.91
CA LEU A 41 -8.58 11.53 4.73
C LEU A 41 -8.12 12.76 3.96
N SER A 42 -7.83 13.85 4.66
CA SER A 42 -7.23 15.04 4.06
C SER A 42 -5.95 14.73 3.28
N ASP A 43 -5.73 15.46 2.20
CA ASP A 43 -4.50 15.33 1.39
C ASP A 43 -3.28 15.91 2.11
N GLU A 44 -3.50 16.97 2.89
CA GLU A 44 -2.48 17.63 3.69
C GLU A 44 -2.79 17.54 5.19
N PRO A 45 -1.77 17.52 6.07
CA PRO A 45 -1.98 17.60 7.51
C PRO A 45 -2.57 18.96 7.94
N ASN A 46 -3.38 18.94 9.00
CA ASN A 46 -3.87 20.17 9.64
C ASN A 46 -2.76 20.91 10.42
N GLU A 47 -3.11 22.00 11.11
CA GLU A 47 -2.18 22.78 11.93
C GLU A 47 -1.51 21.98 13.08
N GLU A 48 -2.13 20.89 13.54
CA GLU A 48 -1.54 19.98 14.52
C GLU A 48 -0.52 19.02 13.89
N GLY A 49 -0.47 18.93 12.56
CA GLY A 49 0.34 17.99 11.79
C GLY A 49 -0.38 16.67 11.53
N LEU A 50 -1.71 16.62 11.65
CA LEU A 50 -2.50 15.39 11.53
C LEU A 50 -3.30 15.36 10.22
N TYR A 51 -3.29 14.23 9.53
CA TYR A 51 -4.26 13.91 8.49
C TYR A 51 -5.62 13.63 9.13
N VAL A 52 -6.67 14.32 8.70
CA VAL A 52 -7.99 14.27 9.35
C VAL A 52 -8.99 13.58 8.43
N LYS A 53 -9.82 12.71 8.99
CA LYS A 53 -10.94 12.12 8.25
C LYS A 53 -11.96 13.19 7.89
N GLN A 54 -12.17 13.36 6.60
CA GLN A 54 -13.15 14.28 6.00
C GLN A 54 -14.45 13.57 5.64
N GLY A 55 -14.44 12.24 5.55
CA GLY A 55 -15.62 11.41 5.36
C GLY A 55 -15.28 10.03 4.81
N THR A 56 -16.04 9.56 3.83
CA THR A 56 -15.79 8.29 3.14
C THR A 56 -15.74 8.47 1.63
N LYS A 57 -15.06 7.56 0.94
CA LYS A 57 -15.05 7.50 -0.52
C LYS A 57 -15.45 6.12 -1.01
N VAL A 58 -16.26 6.10 -2.06
CA VAL A 58 -16.59 4.87 -2.83
C VAL A 58 -15.75 4.90 -4.09
N VAL A 59 -14.95 3.86 -4.28
CA VAL A 59 -13.97 3.77 -5.37
C VAL A 59 -14.40 2.70 -6.35
N ASN A 60 -14.39 3.02 -7.63
CA ASN A 60 -14.42 2.05 -8.72
C ASN A 60 -13.16 2.20 -9.56
N SER A 61 -12.54 1.10 -9.97
CA SER A 61 -11.32 1.19 -10.77
C SER A 61 -11.12 0.02 -11.72
N ILE A 62 -10.44 0.32 -12.83
CA ILE A 62 -9.84 -0.67 -13.72
C ILE A 62 -8.33 -0.43 -13.70
N VAL A 63 -7.57 -1.48 -13.45
CA VAL A 63 -6.11 -1.47 -13.56
C VAL A 63 -5.68 -2.46 -14.63
N LEU A 64 -5.03 -1.96 -15.67
CA LEU A 64 -4.39 -2.74 -16.70
C LEU A 64 -2.89 -2.71 -16.47
N THR A 65 -2.24 -3.86 -16.51
CA THR A 65 -0.77 -3.93 -16.48
C THR A 65 -0.28 -4.78 -17.62
N ARG A 66 0.80 -4.33 -18.25
CA ARG A 66 1.52 -5.02 -19.31
C ARG A 66 3.00 -5.04 -18.97
N THR A 67 3.59 -6.22 -18.92
CA THR A 67 5.03 -6.39 -18.81
C THR A 67 5.54 -6.92 -20.14
N ALA A 68 6.56 -6.28 -20.72
CA ALA A 68 7.21 -6.73 -21.93
C ALA A 68 8.73 -6.53 -21.79
N ASN A 69 9.48 -7.64 -21.75
CA ASN A 69 10.91 -7.64 -21.45
C ASN A 69 11.21 -6.89 -20.15
N ASP A 70 12.01 -5.84 -20.22
CA ASP A 70 12.43 -5.01 -19.09
C ASP A 70 11.46 -3.84 -18.81
N GLU A 71 10.38 -3.70 -19.58
CA GLU A 71 9.42 -2.61 -19.42
C GLU A 71 8.13 -3.08 -18.75
N VAL A 72 7.65 -2.31 -17.78
CA VAL A 72 6.30 -2.43 -17.23
C VAL A 72 5.50 -1.17 -17.54
N GLY A 73 4.30 -1.38 -18.08
CA GLY A 73 3.31 -0.34 -18.32
C GLY A 73 2.06 -0.61 -17.50
N THR A 74 1.51 0.43 -16.87
CA THR A 74 0.28 0.35 -16.09
C THR A 74 -0.66 1.48 -16.48
N VAL A 75 -1.93 1.13 -16.66
CA VAL A 75 -3.03 2.09 -16.85
C VAL A 75 -4.02 1.92 -15.72
N ILE A 76 -4.26 2.97 -14.96
CA ILE A 76 -5.24 3.00 -13.87
C ILE A 76 -6.33 3.98 -14.27
N LYS A 77 -7.58 3.54 -14.30
CA LYS A 77 -8.76 4.39 -14.39
C LYS A 77 -9.53 4.27 -13.09
N LYS A 78 -9.80 5.39 -12.42
CA LYS A 78 -10.38 5.42 -11.07
C LYS A 78 -11.50 6.47 -10.99
N ILE A 79 -12.63 6.09 -10.40
CA ILE A 79 -13.74 6.96 -10.03
C ILE A 79 -13.85 6.95 -8.51
N GLU A 80 -13.91 8.12 -7.88
CA GLU A 80 -14.06 8.28 -6.43
C GLU A 80 -15.25 9.19 -6.14
N ASP A 81 -16.37 8.63 -5.69
CA ASP A 81 -17.47 9.42 -5.13
C ASP A 81 -17.14 9.75 -3.68
N LEU A 82 -17.02 11.05 -3.36
CA LEU A 82 -16.65 11.54 -2.04
C LEU A 82 -17.90 11.91 -1.23
N TYR A 83 -17.90 11.51 0.03
CA TYR A 83 -18.94 11.81 1.01
C TYR A 83 -18.32 12.43 2.24
N ASP A 84 -19.01 13.36 2.88
CA ASP A 84 -18.55 13.99 4.12
C ASP A 84 -18.78 13.08 5.36
N LEU A 85 -18.53 13.62 6.55
CA LEU A 85 -18.70 12.91 7.82
C LEU A 85 -20.17 12.62 8.16
N ASP A 86 -21.12 13.39 7.62
CA ASP A 86 -22.56 13.20 7.80
C ASP A 86 -23.13 12.20 6.76
N GLY A 87 -22.32 11.82 5.77
CA GLY A 87 -22.67 10.90 4.70
C GLY A 87 -23.28 11.59 3.47
N ASP A 88 -23.24 12.91 3.44
CA ASP A 88 -23.70 13.70 2.31
C ASP A 88 -22.66 13.69 1.20
N TYR A 89 -23.13 13.62 -0.04
CA TYR A 89 -22.25 13.58 -1.21
C TYR A 89 -21.64 14.96 -1.48
N ILE A 90 -20.33 14.98 -1.70
CA ILE A 90 -19.56 16.19 -1.98
C ILE A 90 -19.42 16.37 -3.50
N ASN A 91 -18.60 15.52 -4.13
CA ASN A 91 -18.28 15.52 -5.54
C ASN A 91 -17.74 14.14 -5.94
N THR A 92 -17.44 13.97 -7.23
CA THR A 92 -16.80 12.78 -7.76
C THR A 92 -15.48 13.19 -8.39
N LYS A 93 -14.39 12.53 -8.01
CA LYS A 93 -13.08 12.69 -8.66
C LYS A 93 -12.87 11.53 -9.64
N ILE A 94 -12.56 11.83 -10.89
CA ILE A 94 -12.11 10.84 -11.86
C ILE A 94 -10.63 11.05 -12.17
N THR A 95 -9.87 9.95 -12.17
CA THR A 95 -8.42 9.97 -12.42
C THR A 95 -8.05 8.86 -13.40
N ALA A 96 -7.32 9.21 -14.47
CA ALA A 96 -6.66 8.24 -15.33
C ALA A 96 -5.14 8.46 -15.29
N THR A 97 -4.40 7.38 -15.03
CA THR A 97 -2.93 7.40 -14.96
C THR A 97 -2.38 6.36 -15.92
N GLU A 98 -1.50 6.78 -16.82
CA GLU A 98 -0.59 5.87 -17.53
C GLU A 98 0.79 6.01 -16.90
N PHE A 99 1.43 4.89 -16.60
CA PHE A 99 2.79 4.85 -16.06
C PHE A 99 3.60 3.82 -16.82
N THR A 100 4.82 4.16 -17.20
CA THR A 100 5.80 3.23 -17.76
C THR A 100 7.08 3.27 -16.95
N ASN A 101 7.73 2.12 -16.79
CA ASN A 101 9.03 2.01 -16.17
C ASN A 101 9.86 0.94 -16.86
N ASN A 102 11.08 1.30 -17.25
CA ASN A 102 12.07 0.38 -17.77
C ASN A 102 13.03 -0.05 -16.64
N PHE A 103 12.99 -1.32 -16.24
CA PHE A 103 13.78 -1.85 -15.13
C PHE A 103 15.29 -1.95 -15.43
N ASP A 104 15.71 -1.97 -16.69
CA ASP A 104 17.14 -1.97 -17.03
C ASP A 104 17.76 -0.59 -16.76
N THR A 105 17.06 0.47 -17.15
CA THR A 105 17.55 1.85 -17.09
C THR A 105 17.05 2.63 -15.87
N GLY A 106 15.94 2.20 -15.26
CA GLY A 106 15.20 2.95 -14.24
C GLY A 106 14.51 4.20 -14.76
N VAL A 107 14.41 4.38 -16.09
CA VAL A 107 13.66 5.51 -16.68
C VAL A 107 12.17 5.21 -16.58
N ALA A 108 11.43 6.17 -16.04
CA ALA A 108 9.99 6.09 -15.90
C ALA A 108 9.32 7.39 -16.33
N GLU A 109 8.09 7.27 -16.79
CA GLU A 109 7.25 8.40 -17.16
C GLU A 109 5.80 8.15 -16.74
N SER A 110 5.06 9.23 -16.53
CA SER A 110 3.62 9.17 -16.30
C SER A 110 2.85 10.19 -17.13
N LYS A 111 1.59 9.85 -17.37
CA LYS A 111 0.55 10.78 -17.80
C LYS A 111 -0.59 10.70 -16.80
N VAL A 112 -1.11 11.85 -16.40
CA VAL A 112 -2.18 11.93 -15.42
C VAL A 112 -3.27 12.86 -15.93
N TYR A 113 -4.50 12.33 -15.98
CA TYR A 113 -5.73 13.07 -16.17
C TYR A 113 -6.49 13.10 -14.84
N GLU A 114 -6.97 14.27 -14.45
CA GLU A 114 -7.88 14.42 -13.31
C GLU A 114 -9.01 15.41 -13.64
N GLU A 115 -10.22 15.07 -13.23
CA GLU A 115 -11.40 15.93 -13.35
C GLU A 115 -12.33 15.72 -12.15
N GLU A 116 -12.99 16.79 -11.73
CA GLU A 116 -14.06 16.74 -10.73
C GLU A 116 -15.43 16.89 -11.38
N LEU A 117 -16.37 16.05 -10.97
CA LEU A 117 -17.75 16.02 -11.43
C LEU A 117 -18.71 16.26 -10.27
N ASN A 118 -19.82 16.95 -10.54
CA ASN A 118 -20.84 17.25 -9.54
C ASN A 118 -22.00 16.22 -9.51
N GLN A 119 -21.70 14.97 -9.87
CA GLN A 119 -22.68 13.90 -9.93
C GLN A 119 -22.04 12.56 -9.56
N LYS A 120 -22.77 11.75 -8.79
CA LYS A 120 -22.36 10.39 -8.41
C LYS A 120 -22.11 9.54 -9.65
N LYS A 121 -20.98 8.83 -9.68
CA LYS A 121 -20.61 7.92 -10.76
C LYS A 121 -20.17 6.55 -10.25
N ALA A 122 -19.72 6.42 -9.01
CA ALA A 122 -19.25 5.15 -8.48
C ALA A 122 -20.44 4.24 -8.15
N ILE A 123 -20.36 2.99 -8.61
CA ILE A 123 -21.27 1.92 -8.23
C ILE A 123 -20.85 1.45 -6.84
N ARG A 124 -21.72 1.68 -5.85
CA ARG A 124 -21.52 1.20 -4.48
C ARG A 124 -21.96 -0.26 -4.39
N ASN A 125 -21.01 -1.16 -4.19
CA ASN A 125 -21.31 -2.56 -3.94
C ASN A 125 -21.94 -2.74 -2.54
N LYS A 126 -23.17 -3.28 -2.47
CA LYS A 126 -23.94 -3.42 -1.21
C LYS A 126 -23.52 -4.62 -0.36
N THR A 127 -22.66 -5.50 -0.88
CA THR A 127 -22.26 -6.74 -0.21
C THR A 127 -20.75 -6.74 0.02
N LYS A 128 -20.31 -6.98 1.27
CA LYS A 128 -18.89 -7.10 1.67
C LYS A 128 -18.18 -8.34 1.08
N THR A 129 -18.91 -9.21 0.38
CA THR A 129 -18.37 -10.42 -0.24
C THR A 129 -17.63 -10.10 -1.55
N LEU A 130 -16.72 -11.00 -1.93
CA LEU A 130 -16.09 -11.05 -3.26
C LEU A 130 -17.14 -10.72 -4.34
N LEU A 131 -16.78 -9.80 -5.23
CA LEU A 131 -17.58 -9.45 -6.39
C LEU A 131 -17.95 -10.73 -7.16
N ASN A 132 -19.21 -10.85 -7.56
CA ASN A 132 -19.61 -11.82 -8.57
C ASN A 132 -19.23 -11.27 -9.96
N GLU A 133 -19.00 -12.15 -10.93
CA GLU A 133 -18.57 -11.77 -12.29
C GLU A 133 -19.51 -10.73 -12.95
N GLU A 134 -20.80 -10.74 -12.60
CA GLU A 134 -21.79 -9.79 -13.09
C GLU A 134 -21.56 -8.36 -12.54
N ASN A 135 -21.23 -8.20 -11.25
CA ASN A 135 -20.93 -6.87 -10.69
C ASN A 135 -19.61 -6.32 -11.23
N ASP A 136 -18.61 -7.19 -11.51
CA ASP A 136 -17.35 -6.76 -12.12
C ASP A 136 -17.56 -6.21 -13.53
N GLN A 137 -18.44 -6.85 -14.32
CA GLN A 137 -18.79 -6.34 -15.65
C GLN A 137 -19.53 -5.01 -15.59
N GLU A 138 -20.43 -4.82 -14.61
CA GLU A 138 -21.14 -3.55 -14.43
C GLU A 138 -20.18 -2.42 -14.03
N VAL A 139 -19.31 -2.66 -13.05
CA VAL A 139 -18.27 -1.72 -12.62
C VAL A 139 -17.33 -1.40 -13.78
N LYS A 140 -16.87 -2.42 -14.51
CA LYS A 140 -15.99 -2.24 -15.67
C LYS A 140 -16.65 -1.35 -16.72
N LYS A 141 -17.87 -1.68 -17.13
CA LYS A 141 -18.61 -0.92 -18.13
C LYS A 141 -18.81 0.54 -17.70
N ASN A 142 -19.18 0.77 -16.45
CA ASN A 142 -19.35 2.13 -15.92
C ASN A 142 -18.04 2.94 -15.95
N VAL A 143 -16.91 2.32 -15.55
CA VAL A 143 -15.60 2.98 -15.65
C VAL A 143 -15.23 3.26 -17.11
N GLU A 144 -15.42 2.31 -18.02
CA GLU A 144 -15.16 2.51 -19.45
C GLU A 144 -16.00 3.65 -20.05
N GLU A 145 -17.29 3.73 -19.69
CA GLU A 145 -18.20 4.79 -20.14
C GLU A 145 -17.78 6.18 -19.62
N VAL A 146 -17.41 6.30 -18.35
CA VAL A 146 -16.97 7.57 -17.74
C VAL A 146 -15.66 8.07 -18.38
N PHE A 147 -14.79 7.17 -18.82
CA PHE A 147 -13.52 7.51 -19.46
C PHE A 147 -13.53 7.38 -20.99
N ALA A 148 -14.70 7.27 -21.62
CA ALA A 148 -14.81 7.03 -23.08
C ALA A 148 -14.26 8.20 -23.91
N ASP A 149 -14.44 9.43 -23.42
CA ASP A 149 -14.02 10.66 -24.09
C ASP A 149 -12.62 11.15 -23.65
N VAL A 150 -11.95 10.41 -22.75
CA VAL A 150 -10.62 10.78 -22.24
C VAL A 150 -9.54 10.23 -23.16
N ASP A 151 -8.90 11.12 -23.92
CA ASP A 151 -7.77 10.79 -24.80
C ASP A 151 -6.42 10.99 -24.09
N MET A 152 -5.89 9.92 -23.49
CA MET A 152 -4.56 9.92 -22.85
C MET A 152 -3.40 10.19 -23.83
N SER A 153 -3.60 10.02 -25.15
CA SER A 153 -2.55 10.29 -26.14
C SER A 153 -2.28 11.79 -26.29
N SER A 154 -3.27 12.63 -25.98
CA SER A 154 -3.18 14.09 -25.99
C SER A 154 -2.47 14.68 -24.76
N ILE A 155 -2.27 13.87 -23.72
CA ILE A 155 -1.66 14.29 -22.46
C ILE A 155 -0.14 14.16 -22.54
N GLU A 156 0.56 15.23 -22.15
CA GLU A 156 2.02 15.27 -22.11
C GLU A 156 2.56 14.27 -21.08
N SER A 157 3.52 13.45 -21.52
CA SER A 157 4.27 12.55 -20.64
C SER A 157 5.25 13.33 -19.77
N LYS A 158 5.26 13.05 -18.47
CA LYS A 158 6.17 13.67 -17.51
C LYS A 158 7.18 12.65 -17.00
N PRO A 159 8.47 12.99 -16.87
CA PRO A 159 9.44 12.12 -16.23
C PRO A 159 9.04 11.82 -14.79
N GLU A 160 9.18 10.56 -14.40
CA GLU A 160 8.89 10.06 -13.06
C GLU A 160 10.10 9.41 -12.42
N LYS A 161 10.02 9.21 -11.10
CA LYS A 161 11.04 8.45 -10.38
C LYS A 161 10.85 6.96 -10.61
N GLY A 162 11.65 6.39 -11.51
CA GLY A 162 11.63 4.96 -11.79
C GLY A 162 12.47 4.10 -10.85
N ILE A 163 12.31 2.80 -11.04
CA ILE A 163 13.04 1.74 -10.34
C ILE A 163 13.76 0.85 -11.35
N ASP A 164 15.03 0.55 -11.07
CA ASP A 164 15.83 -0.38 -11.84
C ASP A 164 15.87 -1.76 -11.17
N TYR A 165 16.44 -2.76 -11.86
CA TYR A 165 16.60 -4.11 -11.32
C TYR A 165 17.40 -4.14 -10.02
N LYS A 166 18.39 -3.25 -9.84
CA LYS A 166 19.19 -3.19 -8.61
C LYS A 166 18.33 -2.78 -7.40
N LYS A 167 17.44 -1.81 -7.58
CA LYS A 167 16.48 -1.39 -6.56
C LYS A 167 15.47 -2.50 -6.28
N LEU A 168 14.95 -3.17 -7.31
CA LEU A 168 14.06 -4.32 -7.12
C LEU A 168 14.71 -5.45 -6.32
N GLU A 169 15.94 -5.84 -6.69
CA GLU A 169 16.72 -6.86 -5.96
C GLU A 169 16.99 -6.46 -4.52
N PHE A 170 17.20 -5.17 -4.25
CA PHE A 170 17.34 -4.68 -2.89
C PHE A 170 16.06 -4.89 -2.08
N VAL A 171 14.88 -4.54 -2.62
CA VAL A 171 13.60 -4.74 -1.91
C VAL A 171 13.36 -6.22 -1.66
N ASP A 172 13.54 -7.07 -2.68
CA ASP A 172 13.40 -8.53 -2.54
C ASP A 172 14.33 -9.10 -1.47
N LYS A 173 15.57 -8.60 -1.38
CA LYS A 173 16.51 -8.99 -0.33
C LYS A 173 16.06 -8.55 1.06
N GLU A 174 15.53 -7.33 1.21
CA GLU A 174 14.99 -6.86 2.49
C GLU A 174 13.78 -7.72 2.90
N MET A 175 12.87 -8.04 1.98
CA MET A 175 11.74 -8.94 2.23
C MET A 175 12.18 -10.29 2.80
N LYS A 176 13.17 -10.93 2.18
CA LYS A 176 13.74 -12.21 2.64
C LYS A 176 14.39 -12.15 4.02
N LYS A 177 15.01 -11.02 4.39
CA LYS A 177 15.56 -10.83 5.76
C LYS A 177 14.45 -10.82 6.80
N PHE A 178 13.33 -10.15 6.51
CA PHE A 178 12.19 -10.06 7.41
C PHE A 178 11.43 -11.39 7.54
N GLU A 179 11.31 -12.17 6.45
CA GLU A 179 10.78 -13.55 6.51
C GLU A 179 11.57 -14.43 7.49
N THR A 180 12.90 -14.38 7.41
CA THR A 180 13.79 -15.19 8.29
C THR A 180 13.59 -14.83 9.77
N LYS A 181 13.45 -13.54 10.09
CA LYS A 181 13.16 -13.08 11.47
C LYS A 181 11.77 -13.48 11.95
N ARG A 182 10.78 -13.45 11.06
CA ARG A 182 9.41 -13.85 11.38
C ARG A 182 9.29 -15.33 11.71
N GLN A 183 10.01 -16.20 11.01
CA GLN A 183 10.06 -17.62 11.33
C GLN A 183 10.63 -17.87 12.74
N LEU A 184 11.60 -17.05 13.18
CA LEU A 184 12.11 -17.08 14.55
C LEU A 184 11.06 -16.60 15.57
N ALA A 185 10.27 -15.57 15.25
CA ALA A 185 9.23 -15.03 16.12
C ALA A 185 7.98 -15.92 16.26
N LYS A 186 7.64 -16.75 15.26
CA LYS A 186 6.54 -17.74 15.35
C LYS A 186 6.74 -18.77 16.48
N SER A 187 7.94 -18.87 17.05
CA SER A 187 8.24 -19.73 18.22
C SER A 187 7.79 -19.13 19.57
N SER A 188 7.46 -17.84 19.61
CA SER A 188 6.82 -17.18 20.76
C SER A 188 5.36 -16.92 20.42
N GLY A 189 4.44 -17.63 21.08
CA GLY A 189 3.01 -17.58 20.77
C GLY A 189 2.41 -16.17 20.75
N LYS A 190 1.31 -16.01 19.99
CA LYS A 190 0.50 -14.78 19.95
C LYS A 190 0.07 -14.38 21.36
N ALA A 191 0.62 -13.28 21.88
CA ALA A 191 0.15 -12.67 23.11
C ALA A 191 -0.87 -11.57 22.78
N THR A 192 -2.14 -11.94 22.65
CA THR A 192 -3.24 -10.95 22.72
C THR A 192 -3.62 -10.78 24.19
N CYS A 193 -3.19 -9.69 24.83
CA CYS A 193 -3.53 -9.39 26.22
C CYS A 193 -4.76 -8.46 26.30
N LYS A 194 -5.96 -8.97 25.99
CA LYS A 194 -7.20 -8.31 26.45
C LYS A 194 -7.52 -8.78 27.87
N GLY A 195 -6.84 -8.19 28.86
CA GLY A 195 -7.13 -8.34 30.29
C GLY A 195 -7.85 -7.10 30.82
N GLY A 196 -8.96 -7.27 31.54
CA GLY A 196 -10.00 -6.23 31.78
C GLY A 196 -9.62 -4.89 32.43
N SER A 197 -8.36 -4.63 32.76
CA SER A 197 -7.86 -3.35 33.28
C SER A 197 -6.82 -2.65 32.39
N VAL A 198 -6.36 -3.30 31.32
CA VAL A 198 -5.33 -2.77 30.41
C VAL A 198 -5.90 -2.66 29.01
N ASP A 199 -5.90 -1.44 28.46
CA ASP A 199 -6.18 -1.22 27.05
C ASP A 199 -4.88 -1.36 26.26
N CYS A 200 -4.89 -2.21 25.24
CA CYS A 200 -3.79 -2.33 24.30
C CYS A 200 -4.32 -2.55 22.88
N ALA A 201 -3.64 -1.93 21.93
CA ALA A 201 -3.82 -2.13 20.50
C ALA A 201 -2.46 -1.90 19.84
N GLY A 202 -2.29 -2.42 18.63
CA GLY A 202 -1.14 -2.17 17.79
C GLY A 202 -0.99 -3.19 16.67
N ALA A 203 -0.60 -2.70 15.50
CA ALA A 203 -0.07 -3.50 14.42
C ALA A 203 1.44 -3.28 14.31
N TYR A 204 2.19 -4.37 14.17
CA TYR A 204 3.65 -4.33 14.16
C TYR A 204 4.19 -3.59 15.39
N ASP A 205 5.03 -2.58 15.21
CA ASP A 205 5.72 -1.86 16.28
C ASP A 205 5.07 -0.50 16.64
N THR A 206 3.92 -0.17 16.04
CA THR A 206 3.09 0.97 16.46
C THR A 206 1.99 0.44 17.39
N TYR A 207 2.05 0.78 18.68
CA TYR A 207 1.15 0.24 19.70
C TYR A 207 0.99 1.16 20.91
N TYR A 208 0.00 0.83 21.75
CA TYR A 208 -0.09 1.36 23.11
C TYR A 208 -0.41 0.26 24.13
N ASN A 209 -0.04 0.51 25.38
CA ASN A 209 -0.47 -0.22 26.56
C ASN A 209 -0.86 0.81 27.63
N TYR A 210 -2.10 0.77 28.10
CA TYR A 210 -2.63 1.71 29.08
C TYR A 210 -3.31 0.96 30.23
N ASP A 211 -2.78 1.11 31.44
CA ASP A 211 -3.39 0.57 32.65
C ASP A 211 -4.36 1.60 33.25
N ARG A 212 -5.66 1.30 33.17
CA ARG A 212 -6.73 2.17 33.68
C ARG A 212 -6.70 2.35 35.20
N THR A 213 -6.13 1.39 35.93
CA THR A 213 -6.08 1.42 37.40
C THR A 213 -4.97 2.33 37.88
N THR A 214 -3.80 2.28 37.23
CA THR A 214 -2.63 3.08 37.63
C THR A 214 -2.44 4.34 36.79
N GLY A 215 -3.24 4.51 35.74
CA GLY A 215 -3.10 5.57 34.74
C GLY A 215 -1.78 5.50 33.96
N LYS A 216 -0.96 4.45 34.12
CA LYS A 216 0.33 4.33 33.45
C LYS A 216 0.13 3.93 32.00
N PHE A 217 0.88 4.55 31.10
CA PHE A 217 0.86 4.19 29.69
C PHE A 217 2.27 3.98 29.12
N THR A 218 2.31 3.17 28.07
CA THR A 218 3.40 3.07 27.11
C THR A 218 2.81 3.24 25.72
N VAL A 219 3.38 4.13 24.91
CA VAL A 219 3.01 4.30 23.49
C VAL A 219 4.27 4.21 22.65
N GLN A 220 4.16 3.66 21.44
CA GLN A 220 5.26 3.51 20.50
C GLN A 220 4.77 3.69 19.07
N ALA A 221 5.54 4.36 18.22
CA ALA A 221 5.28 4.48 16.79
C ALA A 221 6.59 4.60 16.00
N LEU A 222 6.54 4.35 14.69
CA LEU A 222 7.70 4.46 13.81
C LEU A 222 8.24 5.90 13.78
N SER A 223 9.55 6.04 13.82
CA SER A 223 10.24 7.32 13.77
C SER A 223 10.34 7.86 12.33
N ALA A 224 11.07 8.97 12.15
CA ALA A 224 11.40 9.44 10.80
C ALA A 224 12.41 8.53 10.08
N ASN A 225 13.15 7.71 10.82
CA ASN A 225 14.13 6.78 10.29
C ASN A 225 13.47 5.42 10.05
N ALA A 226 13.90 4.73 9.00
CA ALA A 226 13.48 3.34 8.78
C ALA A 226 13.97 2.46 9.94
N HIS A 227 13.12 1.54 10.39
CA HIS A 227 13.43 0.54 11.43
C HIS A 227 13.83 1.13 12.80
N GLU A 228 13.45 2.37 13.11
CA GLU A 228 13.64 2.97 14.44
C GLU A 228 12.29 3.46 14.95
N TYR A 229 11.99 3.22 16.23
CA TYR A 229 10.72 3.58 16.85
C TYR A 229 10.92 4.57 17.99
N VAL A 230 10.01 5.52 18.12
CA VAL A 230 9.92 6.40 19.29
C VAL A 230 8.98 5.75 20.30
N LYS A 231 9.45 5.60 21.53
CA LYS A 231 8.66 5.05 22.63
C LYS A 231 8.55 6.07 23.76
N LEU A 232 7.33 6.30 24.24
CA LEU A 232 7.04 7.12 25.42
C LEU A 232 6.44 6.27 26.53
N LYS A 233 6.83 6.57 27.77
CA LYS A 233 6.21 6.05 28.99
C LYS A 233 5.80 7.21 29.88
N GLY A 234 4.59 7.17 30.42
CA GLY A 234 4.07 8.24 31.26
C GLY A 234 2.88 7.81 32.11
N SER A 235 2.16 8.79 32.66
CA SER A 235 0.91 8.58 33.38
C SER A 235 -0.13 9.65 33.04
N THR A 236 -1.40 9.27 33.01
CA THR A 236 -2.56 10.17 32.92
C THR A 236 -2.98 10.71 34.29
N LEU A 237 -2.50 10.12 35.40
CA LEU A 237 -2.83 10.59 36.74
C LEU A 237 -2.28 11.99 36.97
N GLY A 238 -3.17 12.94 37.28
CA GLY A 238 -2.81 14.33 37.50
C GLY A 238 -2.48 15.11 36.23
N SER A 239 -2.63 14.53 35.04
CA SER A 239 -2.29 15.16 33.75
C SER A 239 -3.42 15.04 32.74
N SER A 240 -4.21 16.12 32.59
CA SER A 240 -5.24 16.23 31.54
C SER A 240 -4.60 16.27 30.15
N LYS A 241 -3.39 16.82 30.04
CA LYS A 241 -2.61 16.87 28.80
C LYS A 241 -2.23 15.46 28.33
N ASN A 242 -1.66 14.63 29.20
CA ASN A 242 -1.33 13.26 28.87
C ASN A 242 -2.58 12.42 28.59
N ALA A 243 -3.68 12.63 29.32
CA ALA A 243 -4.94 11.94 29.05
C ALA A 243 -5.50 12.27 27.65
N SER A 244 -5.49 13.56 27.26
CA SER A 244 -5.93 13.99 25.93
C SER A 244 -5.04 13.44 24.82
N SER A 245 -3.71 13.55 24.98
CA SER A 245 -2.74 13.04 23.99
C SER A 245 -2.77 11.52 23.86
N LEU A 246 -2.97 10.79 24.96
CA LEU A 246 -3.16 9.34 24.93
C LEU A 246 -4.43 8.96 24.16
N SER A 247 -5.56 9.62 24.44
CA SER A 247 -6.80 9.35 23.73
C SER A 247 -6.69 9.61 22.22
N LYS A 248 -6.04 10.72 21.84
CA LYS A 248 -5.73 11.00 20.42
C LYS A 248 -4.85 9.91 19.82
N PHE A 249 -3.78 9.50 20.51
CA PHE A 249 -2.86 8.47 20.03
C PHE A 249 -3.56 7.11 19.87
N GLN A 250 -4.34 6.69 20.86
CA GLN A 250 -5.10 5.43 20.83
C GLN A 250 -6.00 5.38 19.60
N LYS A 251 -6.76 6.44 19.33
CA LYS A 251 -7.60 6.51 18.12
C LYS A 251 -6.81 6.29 16.83
N GLN A 252 -5.65 6.95 16.68
CA GLN A 252 -4.83 6.79 15.47
C GLN A 252 -4.19 5.39 15.37
N ALA A 253 -3.79 4.81 16.50
CA ALA A 253 -3.20 3.48 16.56
C ALA A 253 -4.24 2.39 16.26
N ASP A 254 -5.47 2.54 16.74
CA ASP A 254 -6.58 1.64 16.45
C ASP A 254 -6.95 1.65 14.96
N GLU A 255 -7.05 2.83 14.35
CA GLU A 255 -7.31 2.96 12.91
C GLU A 255 -6.16 2.37 12.09
N PHE A 256 -4.90 2.66 12.47
CA PHE A 256 -3.73 2.04 11.83
C PHE A 256 -3.78 0.52 11.90
N GLU A 257 -4.07 -0.05 13.08
CA GLU A 257 -4.22 -1.50 13.24
C GLU A 257 -5.34 -2.04 12.37
N SER A 258 -6.52 -1.39 12.34
CA SER A 258 -7.65 -1.88 11.56
C SER A 258 -7.37 -1.90 10.06
N PHE A 259 -6.71 -0.85 9.52
CA PHE A 259 -6.32 -0.86 8.11
C PHE A 259 -5.33 -1.98 7.77
N ILE A 260 -4.38 -2.25 8.67
CA ILE A 260 -3.33 -3.26 8.46
C ILE A 260 -3.84 -4.68 8.67
N ILE A 261 -4.54 -4.91 9.78
CA ILE A 261 -4.91 -6.24 10.26
C ILE A 261 -6.28 -6.67 9.77
N ASP A 262 -7.24 -5.74 9.62
CA ASP A 262 -8.61 -6.10 9.24
C ASP A 262 -8.86 -5.87 7.74
N TYR A 263 -8.50 -4.70 7.20
CA TYR A 263 -8.82 -4.35 5.81
C TYR A 263 -7.84 -4.92 4.79
N MET A 264 -6.57 -5.06 5.17
CA MET A 264 -5.55 -5.66 4.31
C MET A 264 -5.38 -7.17 4.52
N ASP A 265 -6.16 -7.81 5.40
CA ASP A 265 -6.11 -9.27 5.54
C ASP A 265 -6.58 -9.96 4.25
N TYR A 266 -5.78 -10.90 3.77
CA TYR A 266 -6.12 -11.72 2.60
C TYR A 266 -5.57 -13.11 2.81
N ASP A 267 -6.46 -14.08 3.03
CA ASP A 267 -6.28 -15.53 3.21
C ASP A 267 -5.18 -16.01 4.21
N PHE A 268 -4.08 -15.27 4.36
CA PHE A 268 -2.95 -15.47 5.26
C PHE A 268 -2.32 -14.12 5.66
N TYR A 269 -2.05 -13.94 6.96
CA TYR A 269 -1.18 -12.88 7.52
C TYR A 269 0.23 -12.81 6.89
N GLU A 270 0.58 -13.76 6.02
CA GLU A 270 1.83 -13.78 5.26
C GLU A 270 1.90 -12.70 4.19
N ASP A 271 0.88 -12.61 3.34
CA ASP A 271 0.86 -11.68 2.22
C ASP A 271 0.83 -10.22 2.68
N THR A 272 0.06 -9.92 3.75
CA THR A 272 0.01 -8.59 4.36
C THR A 272 1.37 -8.12 4.88
N PHE A 273 2.14 -9.05 5.46
CA PHE A 273 3.47 -8.74 5.95
C PHE A 273 4.45 -8.50 4.80
N GLU A 274 4.42 -9.34 3.76
CA GLU A 274 5.28 -9.16 2.57
C GLU A 274 5.00 -7.84 1.86
N TRP A 275 3.73 -7.48 1.68
CA TRP A 275 3.31 -6.20 1.14
C TRP A 275 3.83 -5.02 1.96
N PHE A 276 3.67 -5.10 3.29
CA PHE A 276 4.14 -4.06 4.19
C PHE A 276 5.66 -3.90 4.12
N VAL A 277 6.42 -4.99 4.07
CA VAL A 277 7.89 -4.94 3.94
C VAL A 277 8.31 -4.41 2.57
N ALA A 278 7.61 -4.77 1.49
CA ALA A 278 7.85 -4.19 0.18
C ALA A 278 7.66 -2.67 0.18
N LEU A 279 6.60 -2.18 0.84
CA LEU A 279 6.32 -0.74 0.97
C LEU A 279 7.43 -0.03 1.76
N MET A 280 7.89 -0.63 2.86
CA MET A 280 9.02 -0.12 3.63
C MET A 280 10.31 -0.06 2.81
N GLY A 281 10.60 -1.11 2.06
CA GLY A 281 11.78 -1.18 1.19
C GLY A 281 11.75 -0.10 0.12
N LEU A 282 10.59 0.12 -0.51
CA LEU A 282 10.43 1.14 -1.54
C LEU A 282 10.61 2.56 -1.01
N ALA A 283 10.13 2.86 0.20
CA ALA A 283 10.30 4.17 0.84
C ALA A 283 11.76 4.58 0.96
N GLY A 284 12.65 3.63 1.25
CA GLY A 284 14.09 3.87 1.31
C GLY A 284 14.76 4.09 -0.05
N LEU A 285 14.16 3.64 -1.16
CA LEU A 285 14.82 3.58 -2.47
C LEU A 285 14.41 4.67 -3.45
N VAL A 286 13.18 5.16 -3.33
CA VAL A 286 12.67 6.17 -4.26
C VAL A 286 13.11 7.55 -3.75
N LEU A 287 14.27 7.99 -4.25
CA LEU A 287 14.95 9.23 -3.85
C LEU A 287 13.99 10.41 -3.76
N GLY A 288 13.98 11.12 -2.63
CA GLY A 288 13.17 12.32 -2.43
C GLY A 288 11.75 12.08 -1.90
N TYR A 289 11.36 10.84 -1.59
CA TYR A 289 10.14 10.57 -0.80
C TYR A 289 10.42 10.40 0.71
N GLY A 290 11.68 10.21 1.11
CA GLY A 290 12.07 10.13 2.53
C GLY A 290 11.80 8.76 3.17
N THR A 291 12.23 8.59 4.42
CA THR A 291 12.04 7.35 5.20
C THR A 291 10.94 7.49 6.25
N GLY A 292 10.51 6.37 6.85
CA GLY A 292 9.47 6.36 7.88
C GLY A 292 8.06 6.60 7.34
N PRO A 293 7.06 6.91 8.20
CA PRO A 293 5.66 6.98 7.80
C PRO A 293 5.37 8.04 6.74
N ALA A 294 6.06 9.18 6.76
CA ALA A 294 5.90 10.22 5.75
C ALA A 294 6.32 9.74 4.34
N GLY A 295 7.39 8.94 4.25
CA GLY A 295 7.80 8.35 2.97
C GLY A 295 6.82 7.29 2.47
N TRP A 296 6.14 6.59 3.37
CA TRP A 296 5.08 5.65 2.99
C TRP A 296 3.87 6.37 2.41
N VAL A 297 3.42 7.45 3.07
CA VAL A 297 2.37 8.32 2.52
C VAL A 297 2.76 8.78 1.12
N ALA A 298 3.99 9.26 0.97
CA ALA A 298 4.43 9.80 -0.30
C ALA A 298 4.49 8.75 -1.43
N ILE A 299 4.83 7.50 -1.13
CA ILE A 299 4.76 6.40 -2.11
C ILE A 299 3.33 6.05 -2.46
N CYS A 300 2.45 5.89 -1.47
CA CYS A 300 1.07 5.49 -1.74
C CYS A 300 0.28 6.56 -2.50
N VAL A 301 0.60 7.84 -2.28
CA VAL A 301 -0.10 8.98 -2.89
C VAL A 301 0.54 9.42 -4.20
N PHE A 302 1.87 9.63 -4.22
CA PHE A 302 2.52 10.37 -5.30
C PHE A 302 3.35 9.51 -6.25
N TYR A 303 3.63 8.25 -5.92
CA TYR A 303 4.40 7.40 -6.82
C TYR A 303 3.45 6.66 -7.78
N ALA A 304 3.34 7.15 -9.01
CA ALA A 304 2.49 6.55 -10.05
C ALA A 304 2.83 5.08 -10.34
N GLY A 305 4.09 4.68 -10.15
CA GLY A 305 4.57 3.31 -10.31
C GLY A 305 4.37 2.40 -9.10
N ALA A 306 3.72 2.86 -8.02
CA ALA A 306 3.56 2.07 -6.81
C ALA A 306 2.89 0.73 -7.11
N TYR A 307 1.77 0.75 -7.83
CA TYR A 307 1.01 -0.45 -8.17
C TYR A 307 1.85 -1.51 -8.91
N SER A 308 2.49 -1.12 -10.01
CA SER A 308 3.28 -2.02 -10.86
C SER A 308 4.50 -2.58 -10.13
N THR A 309 5.11 -1.75 -9.30
CA THR A 309 6.23 -2.15 -8.46
C THR A 309 5.78 -3.22 -7.44
N PHE A 310 4.67 -3.01 -6.75
CA PHE A 310 4.13 -4.00 -5.83
C PHE A 310 3.71 -5.28 -6.55
N GLN A 311 3.05 -5.18 -7.70
CA GLN A 311 2.67 -6.35 -8.49
C GLN A 311 3.89 -7.18 -8.94
N THR A 312 5.04 -6.55 -9.11
CA THR A 312 6.30 -7.23 -9.44
C THR A 312 6.92 -7.92 -8.22
N LEU A 313 6.77 -7.34 -7.03
CA LEU A 313 7.40 -7.80 -5.79
C LEU A 313 6.54 -8.77 -4.95
N THR A 314 5.21 -8.72 -5.10
CA THR A 314 4.26 -9.50 -4.30
C THR A 314 3.39 -10.39 -5.18
N SER A 315 2.56 -11.25 -4.57
CA SER A 315 1.61 -12.06 -5.34
C SER A 315 0.62 -11.17 -6.12
N LYS A 316 0.28 -11.58 -7.34
CA LYS A 316 -0.67 -10.82 -8.19
C LYS A 316 -2.08 -10.73 -7.60
N GLY A 317 -2.48 -11.72 -6.79
CA GLY A 317 -3.79 -11.71 -6.09
C GLY A 317 -3.84 -10.72 -4.93
N TYR A 318 -2.68 -10.34 -4.40
CA TYR A 318 -2.56 -9.37 -3.34
C TYR A 318 -2.32 -7.95 -3.88
N ALA A 319 -1.59 -7.76 -4.98
CA ALA A 319 -1.35 -6.42 -5.53
C ALA A 319 -2.59 -5.80 -6.19
N THR A 320 -3.39 -5.10 -5.39
CA THR A 320 -4.63 -4.44 -5.83
C THR A 320 -4.69 -2.97 -5.41
N LEU A 321 -5.43 -2.16 -6.16
CA LEU A 321 -5.58 -0.73 -5.89
C LEU A 321 -6.29 -0.47 -4.56
N LYS A 322 -7.20 -1.38 -4.16
CA LYS A 322 -7.82 -1.37 -2.83
C LYS A 322 -6.76 -1.41 -1.72
N ARG A 323 -5.79 -2.33 -1.80
CA ARG A 323 -4.72 -2.45 -0.79
C ARG A 323 -3.75 -1.28 -0.83
N LEU A 324 -3.49 -0.71 -2.00
CA LEU A 324 -2.73 0.54 -2.10
C LEU A 324 -3.43 1.70 -1.38
N ASN A 325 -4.76 1.84 -1.54
CA ASN A 325 -5.55 2.85 -0.82
C ASN A 325 -5.60 2.58 0.69
N TYR A 326 -5.74 1.32 1.10
CA TYR A 326 -5.67 0.95 2.52
C TYR A 326 -4.29 1.22 3.12
N SER A 327 -3.22 1.02 2.35
CA SER A 327 -1.85 1.36 2.74
C SER A 327 -1.65 2.86 2.88
N GLU A 328 -2.25 3.66 2.00
CA GLU A 328 -2.25 5.12 2.11
C GLU A 328 -2.86 5.58 3.44
N ASN A 329 -4.06 5.08 3.75
CA ASN A 329 -4.75 5.41 4.99
C ASN A 329 -3.96 4.93 6.22
N ALA A 330 -3.45 3.69 6.20
CA ALA A 330 -2.58 3.18 7.25
C ALA A 330 -1.33 4.07 7.44
N ALA A 331 -0.68 4.49 6.36
CA ALA A 331 0.49 5.36 6.41
C ALA A 331 0.17 6.73 7.02
N LYS A 332 -0.96 7.34 6.64
CA LYS A 332 -1.45 8.60 7.21
C LYS A 332 -1.74 8.47 8.71
N TYR A 333 -2.41 7.40 9.14
CA TYR A 333 -2.66 7.12 10.56
C TYR A 333 -1.37 6.86 11.36
N ASN A 334 -0.40 6.13 10.79
CA ASN A 334 0.89 5.90 11.44
C ASN A 334 1.72 7.19 11.53
N GLN A 335 1.66 8.05 10.51
CA GLN A 335 2.26 9.38 10.56
C GLN A 335 1.62 10.24 11.64
N ASN A 336 0.28 10.19 11.81
CA ASN A 336 -0.40 10.85 12.91
C ASN A 336 0.07 10.33 14.28
N CYS A 337 0.25 9.01 14.45
CA CYS A 337 0.84 8.44 15.67
C CYS A 337 2.22 9.04 15.95
N ARG A 338 3.11 9.09 14.95
CA ARG A 338 4.45 9.69 15.08
C ARG A 338 4.37 11.17 15.46
N GLU A 339 3.49 11.93 14.82
CA GLU A 339 3.29 13.36 15.10
C GLU A 339 2.76 13.59 16.53
N LEU A 340 1.91 12.70 17.02
CA LEU A 340 1.42 12.72 18.39
C LEU A 340 2.51 12.41 19.42
N LEU A 341 3.58 11.67 19.08
CA LEU A 341 4.71 11.43 19.99
C LEU A 341 5.67 12.62 20.18
N ARG A 342 5.46 13.76 19.49
CA ARG A 342 6.26 14.97 19.72
C ARG A 342 6.13 15.43 21.19
N TYR A 343 7.26 15.76 21.81
CA TYR A 343 7.34 16.16 23.23
C TYR A 343 6.35 17.27 23.62
N LYS A 344 6.07 18.21 22.70
CA LYS A 344 5.08 19.30 22.90
C LYS A 344 3.71 18.79 23.34
N ASN A 345 3.32 17.58 22.95
CA ASN A 345 2.01 16.99 23.23
C ASN A 345 1.93 16.34 24.62
N TRP A 346 3.05 16.13 25.30
CA TRP A 346 3.11 15.38 26.56
C TRP A 346 3.70 16.21 27.69
N GLU A 347 3.59 15.72 28.92
CA GLU A 347 4.26 16.25 30.11
C GLU A 347 4.76 15.12 31.01
N ASP A 348 5.92 15.30 31.64
CA ASP A 348 6.55 14.34 32.56
C ASP A 348 6.68 12.90 32.02
N VAL A 349 6.92 12.77 30.71
CA VAL A 349 7.13 11.48 30.03
C VAL A 349 8.60 11.12 29.87
N LYS A 350 8.89 9.82 29.86
CA LYS A 350 10.20 9.27 29.49
C LYS A 350 10.20 8.83 28.04
N THR A 351 11.14 9.34 27.26
CA THR A 351 11.31 9.03 25.83
C THR A 351 12.52 8.13 25.61
N SER A 352 12.38 7.15 24.72
CA SER A 352 13.49 6.31 24.25
C SER A 352 13.31 6.00 22.77
N LEU A 353 14.42 5.85 22.06
CA LEU A 353 14.45 5.23 20.73
C LEU A 353 14.61 3.71 20.91
N VAL A 354 13.88 2.95 20.10
CA VAL A 354 13.91 1.49 20.08
C VAL A 354 14.35 1.07 18.68
N ASP A 355 15.38 0.23 18.63
CA ASP A 355 15.83 -0.39 17.40
C ASP A 355 14.82 -1.46 16.96
N GLY A 356 14.43 -1.42 15.69
CA GLY A 356 13.54 -2.37 15.04
C GLY A 356 14.24 -3.59 14.44
N TYR A 357 15.58 -3.67 14.54
CA TYR A 357 16.36 -4.82 14.10
C TYR A 357 16.47 -5.94 15.13
#